data_AF-A0A391NZA2-F1
#
_entry.id   AF-A0A391NZA2-F1
#
_cell.length_a   1.000
_cell.length_b   1.000
_cell.length_c   1.000
_cell.angle_alpha   90.00
_cell.angle_beta   90.00
_cell.angle_gamma   90.00
#
_symmetry.space_group_name_H-M   'P 1'
#
loop_
_entity.id
_entity.type
_entity.pdbx_description
1 polymer ?
#
loop_
_entity_poly.entity_id
_entity_poly.type
_entity_poly.pdbx_seq_one_letter_code
_entity_poly.pdbx_strand_id
1 'polypeptide(L)' 'MTFAETIKRTRQRLFFSQEAFAKELSVNLTTVSRWETGRSKPNISTMRQIKEFCEMHNVDYEPIESSWLTFEQEK' A
#
# COMPACT_ATOMS: atom_id res chain seq x y z
N MET A 1 1.66 -0.44 -14.13
CA MET A 1 1.01 0.30 -13.03
C MET A 1 2.06 0.62 -12.01
N THR A 2 2.04 1.83 -11.45
CA THR A 2 2.96 2.21 -10.37
C THR A 2 2.55 1.54 -9.05
N PHE A 3 3.46 1.49 -8.09
CA PHE A 3 3.13 1.07 -6.72
C PHE A 3 1.99 1.92 -6.12
N ALA A 4 2.04 3.23 -6.34
CA ALA A 4 1.05 4.19 -5.87
C ALA A 4 -0.37 3.87 -6.37
N GLU A 5 -0.51 3.57 -7.66
CA GLU A 5 -1.79 3.17 -8.25
C GLU A 5 -2.26 1.82 -7.72
N THR A 6 -1.34 0.87 -7.55
CA THR A 6 -1.66 -0.50 -7.14
C THR A 6 -2.19 -0.52 -5.70
N ILE A 7 -1.48 0.13 -4.76
CA ILE A 7 -1.91 0.17 -3.37
C ILE A 7 -3.24 0.94 -3.20
N LYS A 8 -3.42 2.03 -3.95
CA LYS A 8 -4.67 2.81 -3.95
C LYS A 8 -5.84 1.99 -4.47
N ARG A 9 -5.65 1.26 -5.57
CA ARG A 9 -6.68 0.37 -6.14
C ARG A 9 -7.06 -0.74 -5.17
N THR A 10 -6.09 -1.37 -4.51
CA THR A 10 -6.35 -2.42 -3.51
C THR A 10 -7.18 -1.88 -2.35
N ARG A 11 -6.80 -0.73 -1.78
CA ARG A 11 -7.56 -0.08 -0.70
C ARG A 11 -8.99 0.23 -1.13
N GLN A 12 -9.18 0.81 -2.30
CA GLN A 12 -10.50 1.18 -2.80
C GLN A 12 -11.38 -0.04 -3.10
N ARG A 13 -10.82 -1.13 -3.61
CA ARG A 13 -11.54 -2.40 -3.84
C ARG A 13 -12.04 -3.04 -2.56
N LEU A 14 -11.32 -2.82 -1.46
CA LEU A 14 -11.69 -3.27 -0.12
C LEU A 14 -12.59 -2.27 0.62
N PHE A 15 -12.98 -1.15 -0.01
CA PHE A 15 -13.84 -0.11 0.57
C PHE A 15 -13.26 0.58 1.82
N PHE A 16 -11.94 0.63 1.96
CA PHE A 16 -11.30 1.37 3.05
C PHE A 16 -11.06 2.83 2.67
N SER A 17 -11.31 3.75 3.61
CA SER A 17 -10.75 5.11 3.52
C SER A 17 -9.23 5.07 3.77
N GLN A 18 -8.50 6.13 3.39
CA GLN A 18 -7.07 6.22 3.70
C GLN A 18 -6.83 6.15 5.22
N GLU A 19 -7.74 6.72 6.03
CA GLU A 19 -7.67 6.67 7.50
C GLU A 19 -7.89 5.27 8.05
N ALA A 20 -8.91 4.56 7.56
CA ALA A 20 -9.19 3.19 7.99
C ALA A 20 -8.05 2.25 7.62
N PHE A 21 -7.49 2.40 6.41
CA PHE A 21 -6.34 1.62 5.97
C PHE A 21 -5.08 1.92 6.78
N ALA A 22 -4.82 3.19 7.09
CA ALA A 22 -3.71 3.59 7.95
C ALA A 22 -3.83 2.98 9.36
N LYS A 23 -5.04 2.97 9.92
CA LYS A 23 -5.32 2.37 11.22
C LYS A 23 -5.06 0.86 11.22
N GLU A 24 -5.48 0.15 10.18
CA GLU A 24 -5.27 -1.29 10.04
C GLU A 24 -3.76 -1.63 9.96
N LEU A 25 -3.00 -0.82 9.23
CA LEU A 25 -1.55 -0.97 9.11
C LEU A 25 -0.77 -0.36 10.28
N SER A 26 -1.44 0.22 11.27
CA SER A 26 -0.80 0.95 12.39
C SER A 26 0.19 2.04 11.94
N VAL A 27 -0.15 2.77 10.86
CA VAL A 27 0.62 3.91 10.34
C VAL A 27 -0.20 5.20 10.37
N ASN A 28 0.45 6.33 10.10
CA ASN A 28 -0.26 7.61 9.95
C ASN A 28 -0.95 7.72 8.58
N LEU A 29 -2.12 8.38 8.53
CA LEU A 29 -2.83 8.76 7.30
C LEU A 29 -1.91 9.40 6.26
N THR A 30 -1.04 10.31 6.70
CA THR A 30 -0.10 11.02 5.82
C THR A 30 0.90 10.07 5.16
N THR A 31 1.25 8.96 5.82
CA THR A 31 2.11 7.92 5.25
C THR A 31 1.41 7.22 4.08
N VAL A 32 0.15 6.81 4.26
CA VAL A 32 -0.67 6.20 3.20
C VAL A 32 -0.84 7.17 2.03
N SER A 33 -1.15 8.44 2.31
CA SER A 33 -1.29 9.47 1.27
C SER A 33 -0.02 9.65 0.44
N ARG A 34 1.16 9.62 1.07
CA ARG A 34 2.45 9.67 0.36
C ARG A 34 2.70 8.45 -0.51
N TRP A 35 2.29 7.25 -0.09
CA TRP A 35 2.38 6.05 -0.93
C TRP A 35 1.48 6.15 -2.16
N GLU A 36 0.22 6.55 -1.97
CA GLU A 36 -0.78 6.67 -3.04
C GLU A 36 -0.52 7.82 -4.02
N THR A 37 0.40 8.72 -3.67
CA THR A 37 0.87 9.81 -4.53
C THR A 37 2.27 9.58 -5.08
N GLY A 38 2.88 8.42 -4.82
CA GLY A 38 4.23 8.07 -5.29
C GLY A 38 5.37 8.84 -4.61
N ARG A 39 5.07 9.64 -3.58
CA ARG A 39 6.06 10.45 -2.85
C ARG A 39 6.97 9.62 -1.95
N SER A 40 6.53 8.42 -1.55
CA SER A 40 7.35 7.49 -0.78
C SER A 40 6.88 6.05 -1.00
N LYS A 41 7.68 5.09 -0.52
CA LYS A 41 7.29 3.69 -0.42
C LYS A 41 7.34 3.21 1.03
N PRO A 42 6.53 2.20 1.42
CA PRO A 42 6.64 1.55 2.72
C PRO A 42 8.00 0.86 2.90
N ASN A 43 8.43 0.73 4.15
CA ASN A 43 9.61 -0.05 4.52
C ASN A 43 9.25 -1.56 4.62
N ILE A 44 10.25 -2.41 4.86
CA ILE A 44 10.06 -3.88 4.95
C ILE A 44 9.06 -4.27 6.04
N SER A 45 9.10 -3.62 7.21
CA SER A 45 8.16 -3.89 8.31
C SER A 45 6.73 -3.60 7.90
N THR A 46 6.51 -2.47 7.23
CA THR A 46 5.18 -2.08 6.76
C THR A 46 4.71 -2.91 5.57
N MET A 47 5.62 -3.35 4.69
CA MET A 47 5.28 -4.28 3.62
C MET A 47 4.79 -5.63 4.17
N ARG A 48 5.38 -6.11 5.26
CA ARG A 48 4.88 -7.29 5.97
C ARG A 48 3.43 -7.10 6.43
N GLN A 49 3.13 -5.95 7.05
CA GLN A 49 1.75 -5.63 7.47
C GLN A 49 0.79 -5.54 6.28
N ILE A 50 1.23 -4.97 5.15
CA ILE A 50 0.43 -4.92 3.92
C ILE A 50 0.16 -6.33 3.39
N LYS A 51 1.14 -7.22 3.41
CA LYS A 51 0.96 -8.62 3.04
C LYS A 51 -0.08 -9.30 3.93
N GLU A 52 0.06 -9.19 5.24
CA GLU A 52 -0.87 -9.77 6.23
C GLU A 52 -2.29 -9.23 6.04
N PHE A 53 -2.43 -7.94 5.75
CA PHE A 53 -3.70 -7.30 5.41
C PHE A 53 -4.31 -7.90 4.12
N CYS A 54 -3.52 -8.06 3.06
CA CYS A 54 -3.99 -8.67 1.81
C CYS A 54 -4.43 -10.13 2.02
N GLU A 55 -3.68 -10.91 2.80
CA GLU A 55 -4.04 -12.29 3.14
C GLU A 55 -5.36 -12.35 3.93
N MET A 56 -5.54 -11.46 4.91
CA MET A 56 -6.78 -11.38 5.71
C MET A 56 -8.01 -11.05 4.88
N HIS A 57 -7.86 -10.19 3.87
CA HIS A 57 -8.95 -9.76 2.98
C HIS A 57 -9.05 -10.58 1.69
N ASN A 58 -8.27 -11.65 1.56
CA ASN A 58 -8.23 -12.52 0.38
C ASN A 58 -8.00 -11.74 -0.92
N VAL A 59 -7.06 -10.79 -0.87
CA VAL A 59 -6.63 -9.97 -2.02
C VAL A 59 -5.26 -10.40 -2.49
N ASP A 60 -5.10 -10.40 -3.80
CA ASP A 60 -3.84 -10.69 -4.47
C ASP A 60 -2.75 -9.65 -4.12
N TYR A 61 -1.69 -10.11 -3.46
CA TYR A 61 -0.57 -9.29 -3.00
C TYR A 61 0.55 -9.17 -4.04
N GLU A 62 0.64 -10.13 -4.98
CA GLU A 62 1.67 -10.19 -6.02
C GLU A 62 1.89 -8.87 -6.81
N PRO A 63 0.85 -8.13 -7.25
CA PRO A 63 1.04 -6.87 -7.96
C PRO A 63 1.57 -5.75 -7.05
N ILE A 64 1.24 -5.76 -5.76
CA ILE A 64 1.77 -4.80 -4.77
C ILE A 64 3.25 -5.08 -4.55
N GLU A 65 3.63 -6.35 -4.35
CA GLU A 65 5.03 -6.76 -4.18
C GLU A 65 5.89 -6.42 -5.38
N SER A 66 5.44 -6.83 -6.58
CA SER A 66 6.17 -6.59 -7.82
C SER A 66 6.40 -5.10 -8.05
N SER A 67 5.35 -4.28 -7.91
CA SER A 67 5.46 -2.83 -8.09
C SER A 67 6.27 -2.13 -7.00
N TRP A 68 6.34 -2.69 -5.78
CA TRP A 68 7.18 -2.18 -4.70
C TRP A 68 8.67 -2.48 -4.93
N LEU A 69 8.99 -3.67 -5.46
CA LEU A 69 10.36 -4.08 -5.80
C LEU A 69 10.93 -3.26 -6.96
N THR A 70 10.07 -2.94 -7.95
CA THR A 70 10.44 -2.10 -9.10
C THR A 70 10.19 -0.61 -8.86
N PHE A 71 9.95 -0.18 -7.62
CA PHE A 71 9.68 1.22 -7.32
C PHE A 71 10.93 2.07 -7.55
N GLU A 72 10.92 2.86 -8.62
CA GLU A 72 11.87 3.93 -8.85
C GLU A 72 11.25 5.25 -8.37
N GLN A 73 11.97 5.95 -7.50
CA GLN A 73 11.53 7.23 -6.97
C GLN A 73 11.70 8.26 -8.09
N GLU A 74 10.61 8.76 -8.66
CA GLU A 74 10.67 9.85 -9.64
C GLU A 74 11.37 11.06 -8.98
N LYS A 75 12.47 11.51 -9.61
CA LYS A 75 13.38 12.55 -9.11
C LYS A 75 12.73 13.92 -9.04
#